data_AF-A0A9D2QWP9-F1
#
_entry.id   AF-A0A9D2QWP9-F1
#
_cell.length_a   1.000
_cell.length_b   1.000
_cell.length_c   1.000
_cell.angle_alpha   90.00
_cell.angle_beta   90.00
_cell.angle_gamma   90.00
#
_symmetry.space_group_name_H-M   'P 1'
#
loop_
_entity.id
_entity.type
_entity.pdbx_description
1 polymer ?
#
loop_
_entity_poly.entity_id
_entity_poly.type
_entity_poly.pdbx_seq_one_letter_code
_entity_poly.pdbx_strand_id
1 'polypeptide(L)'
;MKNKQIPFLYGISTVQLIGIIGLSVNTMAGTAVVAVGTVGILVYATANLFQRLKEKVCPECGTRIPKSDRICAVCGYRYREGIPEEKLTEFIEKEKEKERSSEQIDCDFE
;
A
#
# COMPACT_ATOMS: atom_id res chain seq x y z
N MET A 1 9.89 -12.12 -12.42
CA MET A 1 10.11 -12.03 -10.97
C MET A 1 11.61 -11.85 -10.73
N LYS A 2 12.06 -11.00 -9.78
CA LYS A 2 13.51 -10.77 -9.57
C LYS A 2 14.17 -12.10 -9.12
N ASN A 3 15.34 -12.47 -9.66
CA ASN A 3 16.05 -13.73 -9.38
C ASN A 3 16.25 -14.03 -7.88
N LYS A 4 16.25 -13.01 -7.01
CA LYS A 4 16.36 -13.16 -5.55
C LYS A 4 15.07 -13.66 -4.86
N GLN A 5 13.88 -13.50 -5.46
CA GLN A 5 12.61 -13.93 -4.86
C GLN A 5 12.37 -15.44 -5.00
N ILE A 6 13.00 -16.08 -5.99
CA ILE A 6 12.86 -17.50 -6.31
C ILE A 6 13.43 -18.42 -5.21
N PRO A 7 14.66 -18.22 -4.70
CA PRO A 7 15.22 -19.09 -3.66
C PRO A 7 14.46 -19.00 -2.33
N PHE A 8 13.91 -17.83 -1.99
CA PHE A 8 13.13 -17.66 -0.76
C PHE A 8 11.80 -18.44 -0.79
N LEU A 9 11.07 -18.34 -1.92
CA LEU A 9 9.85 -19.12 -2.15
C LEU A 9 10.13 -20.62 -2.13
N TYR A 10 11.20 -21.05 -2.80
CA TYR A 10 11.62 -22.45 -2.84
C TYR A 10 11.90 -23.00 -1.43
N GLY A 11 12.59 -22.23 -0.58
CA GLY A 11 12.84 -22.59 0.81
C GLY A 11 11.55 -22.87 1.59
N ILE A 12 10.57 -21.96 1.56
CA ILE A 12 9.31 -22.15 2.29
C ILE A 12 8.54 -23.37 1.75
N SER A 13 8.51 -23.56 0.42
CA SER A 13 7.85 -24.71 -0.18
C SER A 13 8.47 -26.05 0.24
N THR A 14 9.81 -26.13 0.35
CA THR A 14 10.46 -27.35 0.85
C THR A 14 10.11 -27.65 2.31
N VAL A 15 10.01 -26.64 3.16
CA VAL A 15 9.59 -26.79 4.57
C VAL A 15 8.14 -27.28 4.66
N GLN A 16 7.27 -26.86 3.74
CA GLN A 16 5.90 -27.37 3.67
C GLN A 16 5.82 -28.85 3.28
N LEU A 17 6.66 -29.31 2.36
CA LEU A 17 6.74 -30.74 2.02
C LEU A 17 7.17 -31.56 3.24
N ILE A 18 8.15 -31.07 4.00
CA ILE A 18 8.56 -31.70 5.27
C ILE A 18 7.42 -31.68 6.28
N GLY A 19 6.68 -30.57 6.40
CA GLY A 19 5.49 -30.47 7.24
C GLY A 19 4.44 -31.51 6.87
N ILE A 20 4.15 -31.69 5.58
CA ILE A 20 3.19 -32.69 5.07
C ILE A 20 3.61 -34.11 5.44
N ILE A 21 4.89 -34.44 5.29
CA ILE A 21 5.43 -35.74 5.73
C ILE A 21 5.32 -35.88 7.26
N GLY A 22 5.54 -34.79 8.00
CA GLY A 22 5.39 -34.75 9.45
C GLY A 22 3.97 -35.02 9.95
N LEU A 23 2.92 -34.78 9.14
CA LEU A 23 1.53 -35.11 9.51
C LEU A 23 1.33 -36.61 9.77
N SER A 24 2.11 -37.50 9.13
CA SER A 24 1.98 -38.95 9.34
C SER A 24 2.62 -39.43 10.65
N VAL A 25 3.45 -38.60 11.29
CA VAL A 25 4.16 -38.94 12.54
C VAL A 25 3.55 -38.21 13.73
N ASN A 26 3.27 -36.92 13.58
CA ASN A 26 2.63 -36.11 14.61
C ASN A 26 1.77 -35.02 13.95
N THR A 27 0.46 -35.21 14.01
CA THR A 27 -0.53 -34.32 13.39
C THR A 27 -0.42 -32.89 13.91
N MET A 28 -0.12 -32.68 15.20
CA MET A 28 -0.02 -31.35 15.79
C MET A 28 1.21 -30.58 15.29
N ALA A 29 2.38 -31.22 15.26
CA ALA A 29 3.60 -30.59 14.76
C ALA A 29 3.53 -30.36 13.25
N GLY A 30 3.04 -31.35 12.49
CA GLY A 30 2.89 -31.23 11.04
C GLY A 30 1.93 -30.12 10.63
N THR A 31 0.77 -30.01 11.28
CA THR A 31 -0.20 -28.93 11.00
C THR A 31 0.36 -27.55 11.35
N ALA A 32 1.11 -27.41 12.45
CA ALA A 32 1.75 -26.15 12.81
C ALA A 32 2.77 -25.68 11.75
N VAL A 33 3.62 -26.59 11.25
CA VAL A 33 4.60 -26.28 10.20
C VAL A 33 3.92 -25.82 8.91
N VAL A 34 2.87 -26.53 8.48
CA VAL A 34 2.12 -26.19 7.27
C VAL A 34 1.41 -24.84 7.43
N ALA A 35 0.75 -24.60 8.56
CA ALA A 35 0.04 -23.35 8.84
C ALA A 35 0.97 -22.14 8.88
N VAL A 36 2.13 -22.25 9.54
CA VAL A 36 3.12 -21.15 9.57
C VAL A 36 3.67 -20.90 8.16
N GLY A 37 3.97 -21.95 7.41
CA GLY A 37 4.42 -21.84 6.02
C GLY A 37 3.39 -21.16 5.12
N THR A 38 2.10 -21.52 5.22
CA THR A 38 1.05 -20.96 4.36
C THR A 38 0.79 -19.49 4.70
N VAL A 39 0.75 -19.14 5.99
CA VAL A 39 0.64 -17.75 6.43
C VAL A 39 1.83 -16.92 5.94
N GLY A 40 3.05 -17.45 6.04
CA GLY A 40 4.26 -16.79 5.54
C GLY A 40 4.20 -16.51 4.03
N ILE A 41 3.76 -17.48 3.23
CA ILE A 41 3.59 -17.31 1.78
C ILE A 41 2.52 -16.24 1.48
N LEU A 42 1.38 -16.28 2.17
CA LEU A 42 0.31 -15.31 1.95
C LEU A 42 0.75 -13.88 2.28
N VAL A 43 1.41 -13.68 3.42
CA VAL A 43 1.98 -12.38 3.82
C VAL A 43 3.00 -11.89 2.78
N TYR A 44 3.89 -12.78 2.34
CA TYR A 44 4.90 -12.42 1.35
C TYR A 44 4.31 -12.09 -0.03
N ALA A 45 3.31 -12.84 -0.48
CA ALA A 45 2.64 -12.62 -1.75
C ALA A 45 1.86 -11.29 -1.74
N THR A 46 1.10 -11.03 -0.69
CA THR A 46 0.35 -9.77 -0.51
C THR A 46 1.28 -8.57 -0.40
N ALA A 47 2.39 -8.67 0.34
CA ALA A 47 3.39 -7.62 0.41
C ALA A 47 4.01 -7.29 -0.96
N ASN A 48 4.36 -8.31 -1.75
CA ASN A 48 4.90 -8.10 -3.10
C ASN A 48 3.86 -7.49 -4.05
N LEU A 49 2.60 -7.93 -3.99
CA LEU A 49 1.52 -7.36 -4.80
C LEU A 49 1.33 -5.88 -4.46
N PHE A 50 1.36 -5.54 -3.18
CA PHE A 50 1.26 -4.15 -2.73
C PHE A 50 2.40 -3.28 -3.26
N GLN A 51 3.64 -3.80 -3.25
CA GLN A 51 4.78 -3.09 -3.86
C GLN A 51 4.59 -2.87 -5.37
N ARG A 52 4.08 -3.88 -6.10
CA ARG A 52 3.79 -3.73 -7.53
C ARG A 52 2.69 -2.71 -7.82
N LEU A 53 1.69 -2.64 -6.95
CA LEU A 53 0.60 -1.68 -7.08
C LEU A 53 1.04 -0.25 -6.76
N LYS A 54 2.14 -0.05 -6.04
CA LYS A 54 2.65 1.28 -5.67
C LYS A 54 3.41 1.99 -6.79
N GLU A 55 3.73 1.34 -7.89
CA GLU A 55 4.46 1.95 -9.00
C GLU A 55 3.54 2.11 -10.23
N LYS A 56 3.75 3.16 -11.00
CA LYS A 56 3.19 3.41 -12.33
C LYS A 56 4.32 3.77 -13.29
N VAL A 57 4.11 3.58 -14.58
CA VAL A 57 5.06 3.98 -15.62
C VAL A 57 4.63 5.33 -16.19
N CYS A 58 5.56 6.27 -16.32
CA CYS A 58 5.30 7.54 -16.98
C CYS A 58 5.06 7.33 -18.48
N PRO A 59 3.95 7.84 -19.06
CA PRO A 59 3.67 7.69 -20.49
C PRO A 59 4.64 8.49 -21.38
N GLU A 60 5.20 9.59 -20.88
CA GLU A 60 6.12 10.46 -21.63
C GLU A 60 7.55 9.92 -21.67
N CYS A 61 8.11 9.53 -20.52
CA CYS A 61 9.53 9.18 -20.40
C CYS A 61 9.80 7.71 -20.03
N GLY A 62 8.76 6.90 -19.78
CA GLY A 62 8.91 5.48 -19.42
C GLY A 62 9.47 5.22 -18.01
N THR A 63 9.73 6.25 -17.21
CA THR A 63 10.27 6.07 -15.85
C THR A 63 9.23 5.43 -14.92
N ARG A 64 9.66 4.55 -14.01
CA ARG A 64 8.81 4.04 -12.92
C ARG A 64 8.70 5.09 -11.83
N ILE A 65 7.48 5.53 -11.56
CA ILE A 65 7.13 6.57 -10.61
C ILE A 65 6.19 5.97 -9.55
N PRO A 66 6.29 6.35 -8.27
CA PRO A 66 5.30 5.96 -7.27
C PRO A 66 3.90 6.43 -7.66
N LYS A 67 2.86 5.63 -7.42
CA LYS A 67 1.47 6.01 -7.72
C LYS A 67 1.00 7.22 -6.91
N SER A 68 1.57 7.43 -5.72
CA SER A 68 1.33 8.60 -4.87
C SER A 68 1.70 9.92 -5.56
N ASP A 69 2.69 9.90 -6.45
CA ASP A 69 3.25 11.11 -7.00
C ASP A 69 2.34 11.66 -8.09
N ARG A 70 1.95 12.93 -7.96
CA ARG A 70 1.05 13.59 -8.91
C ARG A 70 1.78 14.10 -10.16
N ILE A 71 3.11 14.19 -10.10
CA ILE A 71 3.97 14.72 -11.16
C ILE A 71 5.17 13.77 -11.33
N CYS A 72 5.59 13.53 -12.57
CA CYS A 72 6.80 12.78 -12.85
C CYS A 72 8.04 13.59 -12.45
N ALA A 73 8.87 13.07 -11.56
CA ALA A 73 10.10 13.73 -11.10
C ALA A 73 11.19 13.86 -12.17
N VAL A 74 11.07 13.15 -13.30
CA VAL A 74 12.08 13.16 -14.38
C VAL A 74 11.70 14.12 -15.50
N CYS A 75 10.47 14.03 -16.02
CA CYS A 75 10.04 14.82 -17.18
C CYS A 75 8.98 15.89 -16.86
N GLY A 76 8.43 15.92 -15.64
CA GLY A 76 7.41 16.90 -15.26
C GLY A 76 5.98 16.57 -15.70
N TYR A 77 5.73 15.40 -16.31
CA TYR A 77 4.38 14.98 -16.70
C TYR A 77 3.41 14.99 -15.50
N ARG A 78 2.28 15.69 -15.63
CA ARG A 78 1.24 15.80 -14.58
C ARG A 78 0.19 14.71 -14.78
N TYR A 79 0.06 13.82 -13.80
CA TYR A 79 -0.93 12.74 -13.84
C TYR A 79 -2.34 13.19 -13.43
N ARG A 80 -2.47 14.39 -12.87
CA ARG A 80 -3.73 15.02 -12.49
C ARG A 80 -3.64 16.51 -12.80
N GLU A 81 -4.69 17.04 -13.40
CA GLU A 81 -4.83 18.48 -13.59
C GLU A 81 -4.99 19.19 -12.24
N GLY A 82 -4.46 20.42 -12.16
CA GLY A 82 -4.65 21.27 -10.99
C GLY A 82 -6.12 21.69 -10.87
N ILE A 83 -6.54 22.07 -9.67
CA ILE A 83 -7.83 22.71 -9.48
C ILE A 83 -7.70 24.15 -10.00
N PRO A 84 -8.68 24.68 -10.76
CA PRO A 84 -8.66 26.08 -11.17
C PRO A 84 -8.70 27.02 -9.96
N GLU A 85 -8.04 28.16 -10.07
CA GLU A 85 -7.87 29.14 -8.99
C GLU A 85 -9.21 29.58 -8.36
N GLU A 86 -10.21 29.81 -9.20
CA GLU A 86 -11.58 30.18 -8.77
C GLU A 86 -12.17 29.18 -7.76
N LYS A 87 -12.07 27.88 -8.06
CA LYS A 87 -12.56 26.83 -7.16
C LYS A 87 -11.74 26.76 -5.88
N LEU A 88 -10.44 27.04 -5.93
CA LEU A 88 -9.57 27.03 -4.76
C LEU A 88 -9.94 28.15 -3.78
N THR A 89 -10.22 29.35 -4.31
CA THR A 89 -10.66 30.51 -3.51
C THR A 89 -11.99 30.23 -2.82
N GLU A 90 -12.95 29.64 -3.53
CA GLU A 90 -14.25 29.25 -2.97
C GLU A 90 -14.10 28.26 -1.79
N PHE A 91 -13.18 27.28 -1.90
CA PHE A 91 -12.89 26.35 -0.79
C PHE A 91 -12.29 27.07 0.43
N ILE A 92 -11.34 27.98 0.22
CA ILE A 92 -10.66 28.71 1.31
C ILE A 92 -11.64 29.64 2.04
N GLU A 93 -12.49 30.35 1.31
CA GLU A 93 -13.50 31.24 1.89
C GLU A 93 -14.51 30.47 2.74
N LYS A 94 -14.98 29.32 2.24
CA LYS A 94 -15.92 28.46 2.94
C LYS A 94 -15.36 27.85 4.23
N GLU A 95 -14.08 27.46 4.24
CA GLU A 95 -13.43 26.99 5.47
C GLU A 95 -13.27 28.12 6.50
N LYS A 96 -12.89 29.33 6.06
CA LYS A 96 -12.81 30.52 6.92
C LYS A 96 -14.14 30.94 7.52
N GLU A 97 -15.26 30.74 6.83
CA GLU A 97 -16.60 30.99 7.38
C GLU A 97 -16.97 29.96 8.46
N LYS A 98 -16.52 28.71 8.29
CA LYS A 98 -16.79 27.62 9.22
C LYS A 98 -16.01 27.76 10.53
N GLU A 99 -14.74 28.17 10.47
CA GLU A 99 -13.93 28.50 11.65
C GLU A 99 -14.51 29.70 12.42
N ARG A 100 -14.92 30.75 11.69
CA ARG A 100 -15.52 31.96 12.28
C ARG A 100 -16.89 31.70 12.94
N SER A 101 -17.62 30.69 12.47
CA SER A 101 -18.87 30.22 13.08
C SER A 101 -18.66 29.39 14.36
N SER A 102 -17.47 28.81 14.58
CA SER A 102 -17.18 28.02 15.79
C SER A 102 -16.57 28.84 16.93
N GLU A 103 -15.88 29.95 16.63
CA GLU A 103 -15.25 30.82 17.64
C GLU A 103 -16.22 31.84 18.28
N GLN A 104 -17.49 31.90 17.84
CA GLN A 104 -18.52 32.79 18.41
C GLN A 104 -19.47 32.11 19.41
N ILE A 105 -19.07 30.98 19.99
CA ILE A 105 -19.78 30.36 21.11
C ILE A 105 -18.92 30.51 22.38
N ASP A 106 -18.65 31.74 22.79
CA ASP A 106 -18.26 32.00 24.17
C ASP A 106 -18.59 33.45 24.53
N CYS A 107 -19.86 33.71 24.83
CA CYS A 107 -20.37 34.84 25.60
C CYS A 107 -21.88 34.62 25.73
N ASP A 108 -22.30 33.77 26.67
CA ASP A 108 -23.59 33.82 27.37
C ASP A 108 -23.75 32.53 28.19
N PHE A 109 -23.11 32.44 29.36
CA PHE A 109 -23.62 31.69 30.52
C PHE A 109 -22.68 31.90 31.74
N GLU A 110 -22.89 32.99 32.48
CA GLU A 110 -23.00 33.04 33.95
C GLU A 110 -23.57 34.38 34.42
#